data_AF-A0A831SYQ5-F1
#
_entry.id   AF-A0A831SYQ5-F1
#
_cell.length_a   1.000
_cell.length_b   1.000
_cell.length_c   1.000
_cell.angle_alpha   90.00
_cell.angle_beta   90.00
_cell.angle_gamma   90.00
#
_symmetry.space_group_name_H-M   'P 1'
#
loop_
_entity.id
_entity.type
_entity.pdbx_description
1 polymer ?
#
loop_
_entity_poly.entity_id
_entity_poly.type
_entity_poly.pdbx_seq_one_letter_code
_entity_poly.pdbx_strand_id
1 'polypeptide(L)'
;MKFLPLTVACPKCGSRDVTYSCHPACCFNHVCSSCLESFELSTQYLGERLSSVGITPEERDPTAPTVACTECESLDVYRMEESESSSSRLVCVSCHAILELVIN
;
A
#
# COMPACT_ATOMS: atom_id res chain seq x y z
N MET A 1 -3.90 14.19 -10.85
CA MET A 1 -3.60 12.87 -10.26
C MET A 1 -4.11 12.89 -8.84
N LYS A 2 -4.96 11.93 -8.48
CA LYS A 2 -5.46 11.79 -7.11
C LYS A 2 -4.70 10.64 -6.46
N PHE A 3 -4.42 10.74 -5.18
CA PHE A 3 -3.92 9.59 -4.43
C PHE A 3 -4.89 9.21 -3.33
N LEU A 4 -4.99 7.91 -3.12
CA LEU A 4 -5.95 7.29 -2.24
C LEU A 4 -5.20 6.43 -1.23
N PRO A 5 -5.75 6.23 -0.01
CA PRO A 5 -5.22 5.24 0.91
C PRO A 5 -5.05 3.88 0.23
N LEU A 6 -4.08 3.10 0.71
CA LEU A 6 -3.85 1.75 0.22
C LEU A 6 -5.10 0.90 0.45
N THR A 7 -5.53 0.20 -0.59
CA THR A 7 -6.55 -0.85 -0.46
C THR A 7 -6.02 -2.09 -1.16
N VAL A 8 -6.26 -3.25 -0.58
CA VAL A 8 -5.82 -4.54 -1.11
C VAL A 8 -7.00 -5.51 -1.17
N ALA A 9 -6.98 -6.40 -2.16
CA ALA A 9 -7.89 -7.54 -2.21
C ALA A 9 -7.11 -8.80 -1.81
N CYS A 10 -7.77 -9.70 -1.07
CA CYS A 10 -7.22 -10.99 -0.70
C CYS A 10 -6.82 -11.77 -1.97
N PRO A 11 -5.57 -12.27 -2.07
CA PRO A 11 -5.10 -12.99 -3.26
C PRO A 11 -5.84 -14.33 -3.46
N LYS A 12 -6.42 -14.89 -2.40
CA LYS A 12 -7.11 -16.18 -2.44
C LYS A 12 -8.58 -16.10 -2.83
N CYS A 13 -9.31 -15.10 -2.33
CA CYS A 13 -10.77 -15.01 -2.52
C CYS A 13 -11.26 -13.69 -3.14
N GLY A 14 -10.38 -12.71 -3.36
CA GLY A 14 -10.72 -11.41 -3.93
C GLY A 14 -11.47 -10.45 -2.99
N SER A 15 -11.80 -10.87 -1.77
CA SER A 15 -12.44 -10.00 -0.78
C SER A 15 -11.56 -8.81 -0.43
N ARG A 16 -12.16 -7.63 -0.23
CA ARG A 16 -11.48 -6.41 0.24
C ARG A 16 -11.53 -6.23 1.76
N ASP A 17 -12.17 -7.16 2.45
CA ASP A 17 -12.21 -7.20 3.92
C ASP A 17 -10.89 -7.79 4.43
N VAL A 18 -9.87 -6.93 4.48
CA VAL A 18 -8.48 -7.25 4.82
C VAL A 18 -8.04 -6.31 5.92
N THR A 19 -7.54 -6.88 7.01
CA THR A 19 -7.08 -6.14 8.19
C THR A 19 -5.59 -6.37 8.41
N TYR A 20 -4.86 -5.33 8.77
CA TYR A 20 -3.49 -5.45 9.22
C TYR A 20 -3.45 -6.08 10.63
N SER A 21 -2.70 -7.18 10.79
CA SER A 21 -2.84 -8.03 11.99
C SER A 21 -1.72 -7.88 13.03
N CYS A 22 -0.66 -7.13 12.73
CA CYS A 22 0.50 -6.95 13.63
C CYS A 22 0.50 -5.56 14.28
N HIS A 23 1.47 -5.33 15.18
CA HIS A 23 1.85 -3.95 15.52
C HIS A 23 2.32 -3.22 14.26
N PRO A 24 1.92 -1.96 14.02
CA PRO A 24 2.31 -1.20 12.83
C PRO A 24 3.82 -1.29 12.56
N ALA A 25 4.16 -1.49 11.28
CA ALA A 25 5.53 -1.64 10.78
C ALA A 25 6.32 -2.90 11.22
N CYS A 26 5.72 -3.87 11.91
CA CYS A 26 6.47 -5.04 12.37
C CYS A 26 6.68 -6.10 11.27
N CYS A 27 5.65 -6.41 10.50
CA CYS A 27 5.63 -7.63 9.68
C CYS A 27 4.94 -7.46 8.31
N PHE A 28 4.21 -6.36 8.09
CA PHE A 28 3.33 -6.16 6.91
C PHE A 28 2.41 -7.36 6.57
N ASN A 29 2.04 -8.16 7.57
CA ASN A 29 1.09 -9.26 7.46
C ASN A 29 -0.34 -8.76 7.59
N HIS A 30 -1.19 -9.23 6.70
CA HIS A 30 -2.61 -8.93 6.65
C HIS A 30 -3.40 -10.21 6.66
N VAL A 31 -4.60 -10.14 7.23
CA VAL A 31 -5.52 -11.28 7.29
C VAL A 31 -6.82 -10.90 6.60
N CYS A 32 -7.30 -11.79 5.73
CA CYS A 32 -8.62 -11.64 5.12
C CYS A 32 -9.70 -12.16 6.08
N SER A 33 -10.67 -11.31 6.44
CA SER A 33 -11.78 -11.70 7.32
C SER A 33 -12.72 -12.73 6.68
N SER A 34 -12.75 -12.82 5.35
CA SER A 34 -13.67 -13.70 4.62
C SER A 34 -13.19 -15.14 4.49
N CYS A 35 -11.90 -15.36 4.25
CA CYS A 35 -11.34 -16.71 4.06
C CYS A 35 -10.20 -17.06 5.01
N LEU A 36 -9.86 -16.15 5.93
CA LEU A 36 -8.83 -16.28 6.95
C LEU A 36 -7.41 -16.49 6.40
N GLU A 37 -7.20 -16.25 5.10
CA GLU A 37 -5.87 -16.26 4.51
C GLU A 37 -5.04 -15.10 5.04
N SER A 38 -3.80 -15.39 5.43
CA SER A 38 -2.78 -14.42 5.74
C SER A 38 -1.83 -14.23 4.56
N PHE A 39 -1.40 -13.00 4.30
CA PHE A 39 -0.44 -12.68 3.26
C PHE A 39 0.34 -11.42 3.63
N GLU A 40 1.52 -11.26 3.04
CA GLU A 40 2.39 -10.13 3.33
C GLU A 40 2.42 -9.13 2.17
N LEU A 41 2.46 -7.85 2.50
CA LEU A 41 2.65 -6.79 1.52
C LEU A 41 4.08 -6.29 1.53
N SER A 42 4.64 -6.13 0.34
CA SER A 42 5.90 -5.42 0.12
C SER A 42 5.80 -4.47 -1.06
N THR A 43 6.80 -3.60 -1.22
CA THR A 43 6.88 -2.70 -2.37
C THR A 43 8.16 -2.91 -3.15
N GLN A 44 8.09 -2.70 -4.46
CA GLN A 44 9.25 -2.64 -5.34
C GLN A 44 9.39 -1.23 -5.93
N TYR A 45 10.60 -0.68 -5.94
CA TYR A 45 10.86 0.61 -6.59
C TYR A 45 10.86 0.47 -8.12
N LEU A 46 10.09 1.32 -8.80
CA LEU A 46 9.96 1.30 -10.26
C LEU A 46 11.01 2.15 -10.98
N GLY A 47 12.01 2.69 -10.26
CA GLY A 47 13.08 3.49 -10.88
C GLY A 47 12.75 4.98 -11.04
N GLU A 48 11.53 5.40 -10.73
CA GLU A 48 11.04 6.76 -10.98
C GLU A 48 10.50 7.45 -9.72
N ARG A 49 10.58 8.78 -9.67
CA ARG A 49 10.03 9.62 -8.59
C ARG A 49 9.12 10.69 -9.17
N LEU A 50 8.02 11.01 -8.47
CA LEU A 50 7.23 12.19 -8.78
C LEU A 50 7.98 13.47 -8.36
N SER A 51 7.82 14.53 -9.15
CA SER A 51 8.41 15.84 -8.83
C SER A 51 7.81 16.47 -7.57
N SER A 52 6.53 16.19 -7.30
CA SER A 52 5.84 16.60 -6.08
C SER A 52 4.64 15.70 -5.81
N VAL A 53 4.32 15.51 -4.53
CA VAL A 53 3.10 14.84 -4.08
C VAL A 53 2.32 15.82 -3.19
N GLY A 54 1.22 16.35 -3.72
CA GLY A 54 0.40 17.37 -3.03
C GLY A 54 -0.52 16.81 -1.95
N ILE A 55 -0.03 15.88 -1.13
CA ILE A 55 -0.79 15.26 -0.04
C ILE A 55 -0.10 15.51 1.28
N THR A 56 -0.88 15.86 2.29
CA THR A 56 -0.47 15.82 3.68
C THR A 56 -0.94 14.48 4.27
N PRO A 57 -0.04 13.65 4.82
CA PRO A 57 -0.45 12.42 5.49
C PRO A 57 -1.44 12.70 6.61
N GLU A 58 -2.56 11.96 6.60
CA GLU A 58 -3.55 11.99 7.68
C GLU A 58 -3.29 10.86 8.67
N GLU A 59 -3.83 10.99 9.89
CA GLU A 59 -3.81 9.91 10.87
C GLU A 59 -4.59 8.71 10.33
N ARG A 60 -3.94 7.55 10.27
CA ARG A 60 -4.50 6.34 9.69
C ARG A 60 -5.05 5.42 10.75
N ASP A 61 -6.11 4.69 10.42
CA ASP A 61 -6.54 3.54 11.20
C ASP A 61 -5.37 2.53 11.29
N PRO A 62 -4.91 2.17 12.50
CA PRO A 62 -3.77 1.26 12.69
C PRO A 62 -4.04 -0.16 12.17
N THR A 63 -5.30 -0.50 11.91
CA THR A 63 -5.74 -1.80 11.38
C THR A 63 -5.97 -1.78 9.87
N ALA A 64 -5.97 -0.60 9.23
CA ALA A 64 -6.10 -0.49 7.79
C ALA A 64 -4.88 -1.09 7.08
N PRO A 65 -5.04 -1.60 5.84
CA PRO A 65 -3.94 -2.11 5.07
C PRO A 65 -2.81 -1.08 4.91
N THR A 66 -1.60 -1.47 5.31
CA THR A 66 -0.39 -0.66 5.20
C THR A 66 0.79 -1.43 4.59
N VAL A 67 1.78 -0.71 4.08
CA VAL A 67 3.04 -1.25 3.53
C VAL A 67 4.13 -0.19 3.65
N ALA A 68 5.39 -0.60 3.83
CA ALA A 68 6.53 0.32 3.80
C ALA A 68 6.99 0.60 2.36
N CYS A 69 7.50 1.80 2.16
CA CYS A 69 8.29 2.14 0.99
C CYS A 69 9.65 1.44 1.03
N THR A 70 9.98 0.66 -0.01
CA THR A 70 11.29 -0.01 -0.14
C THR A 70 12.49 0.95 -0.12
N GLU A 71 12.31 2.20 -0.53
CA GLU A 71 13.41 3.17 -0.66
C GLU A 71 13.71 3.95 0.64
N CYS A 72 12.72 4.15 1.50
CA CYS A 72 12.88 5.03 2.68
C CYS A 72 12.14 4.55 3.93
N GLU A 73 11.53 3.37 3.89
CA GLU A 73 10.82 2.70 4.99
C GLU A 73 9.57 3.43 5.52
N SER A 74 9.27 4.62 5.00
CA SER A 74 8.05 5.36 5.34
C SER A 74 6.80 4.55 5.03
N LEU A 75 5.82 4.63 5.93
CA LEU A 75 4.48 4.06 5.75
C LEU A 75 3.55 4.97 4.95
N ASP A 76 3.99 6.18 4.60
CA ASP A 76 3.20 7.16 3.85
C ASP A 76 3.08 6.81 2.35
N VAL A 77 2.69 5.57 2.08
CA VAL A 77 2.47 5.01 0.75
C VAL A 77 0.98 5.12 0.40
N TYR A 78 0.69 5.60 -0.80
CA TYR A 78 -0.66 5.83 -1.31
C TYR A 78 -0.80 5.27 -2.71
N ARG A 79 -2.00 4.81 -3.07
CA ARG A 79 -2.31 4.38 -4.43
C ARG A 79 -2.49 5.60 -5.34
N MET A 80 -1.92 5.53 -6.53
CA MET A 80 -2.15 6.50 -7.60
C MET A 80 -3.43 6.12 -8.35
N GLU A 81 -4.39 7.04 -8.44
CA GLU A 81 -5.54 6.87 -9.32
C GLU A 81 -5.12 7.26 -10.75
N GLU A 82 -4.67 6.29 -11.54
CA GLU A 82 -4.47 6.45 -12.98
C GLU A 82 -5.79 6.24 -13.72
N SER A 83 -6.05 7.06 -14.73
CA SER A 83 -7.37 7.13 -15.35
C SER A 83 -7.78 5.89 -16.14
N GLU A 84 -6.87 5.07 -16.68
CA GLU A 84 -7.25 3.94 -17.58
C GLU A 84 -6.31 2.72 -17.61
N SER A 85 -5.34 2.58 -16.72
CA SER A 85 -4.36 1.46 -16.75
C SER A 85 -4.38 0.61 -15.47
N SER A 86 -4.59 -0.70 -15.65
CA SER A 86 -4.73 -1.75 -14.63
C SER A 86 -3.51 -1.99 -13.72
N SER A 87 -2.49 -1.12 -13.74
CA SER A 87 -1.31 -1.24 -12.87
C SER A 87 -1.55 -0.50 -11.56
N SER A 88 -1.59 -1.22 -10.44
CA SER A 88 -1.70 -0.68 -9.08
C SER A 88 -0.38 0.01 -8.67
N ARG A 89 -0.09 1.15 -9.27
CA ARG A 89 1.05 1.99 -8.89
C ARG A 89 0.78 2.68 -7.57
N LEU A 90 1.82 2.70 -6.75
CA LEU A 90 1.83 3.41 -5.48
C LEU A 90 2.84 4.55 -5.55
N VAL A 91 2.68 5.54 -4.68
CA VAL A 91 3.69 6.56 -4.42
C VAL A 91 3.97 6.64 -2.93
N CYS A 92 5.24 6.82 -2.56
CA CYS A 92 5.61 7.26 -1.21
C CYS A 92 5.56 8.79 -1.13
N VAL A 93 4.76 9.36 -0.24
CA VAL A 93 4.68 10.83 -0.05
C VAL A 93 5.98 11.39 0.55
N SER A 94 6.74 10.59 1.30
CA SER A 94 7.96 11.07 1.96
C SER A 94 9.16 11.22 1.00
N CYS A 95 9.36 10.28 0.07
CA CYS A 95 10.51 10.29 -0.85
C CYS A 95 10.12 10.39 -2.34
N HIS A 96 8.81 10.49 -2.60
CA HIS A 96 8.18 10.57 -3.93
C HIS A 96 8.43 9.38 -4.86
N ALA A 97 9.00 8.28 -4.36
CA ALA A 97 9.23 7.07 -5.14
C ALA A 97 7.92 6.48 -5.68
N ILE A 98 7.90 6.16 -6.96
CA ILE A 98 6.86 5.36 -7.60
C ILE A 98 7.21 3.89 -7.34
N LEU A 99 6.23 3.16 -6.81
CA LEU A 99 6.38 1.79 -6.35
C LEU A 99 5.32 0.90 -6.99
N GLU A 100 5.61 -0.39 -7.03
CA GLU A 100 4.64 -1.46 -7.30
C GLU A 100 4.32 -2.21 -6.00
N LEU A 101 3.06 -2.61 -5.83
CA LEU A 101 2.64 -3.46 -4.72
C LEU A 101 2.91 -4.92 -5.06
N VAL A 102 3.58 -5.63 -4.16
CA VAL A 102 3.81 -7.07 -4.23
C VAL A 102 3.07 -7.75 -3.08
N ILE A 103 2.36 -8.84 -3.39
CA ILE A 103 1.66 -9.69 -2.43
C ILE A 103 2.42 -11.01 -2.36
N ASN A 104 2.86 -11.40 -1.16
CA ASN A 104 3.60 -12.63 -0.90
C ASN A 104 2.77 -13.63 -0.11
#